data_AF-A0A165IVH2-F1
#
_entry.id   AF-A0A165IVH2-F1
#
_cell.length_a   1.000
_cell.length_b   1.000
_cell.length_c   1.000
_cell.angle_alpha   90.00
_cell.angle_beta   90.00
_cell.angle_gamma   90.00
#
_symmetry.space_group_name_H-M   'P 1'
#
loop_
_entity.id
_entity.type
_entity.pdbx_description
1 polymer ?
#
loop_
_entity_poly.entity_id
_entity_poly.type
_entity_poly.pdbx_seq_one_letter_code
_entity_poly.pdbx_strand_id
1 'polypeptide(L)'
;MASGALESATLAFKIAREATDAVPIVRQIVGSAALITEFAERVHTRREAMYQLCEKAAIYATQIDTTLSGRKVDSHLYLRLLRLRTVFAQIERLMTDEARIKSKIRRTLRDAFIAPKRAEALARELEQEIQLFSLLTAVDTSIAVSDDTRYDGEFRRLRHCDVRKIGVLAQHDCPEGLITWAAARIDGEVMAVRYLEIADQTSLALPTSKRKSAAPWDGYPDLLRGLSSVHASHPYVAQLYGRHTSADGLSFAAFRSGTGSMLTYLKDKYRTTPDSRSRTLTALSTSFKILEASWYLLRHHNLLWTPAIVTSCDTPCKMMIGVDECGEPQIGLFDDLSELREAKWDVEAAAKNLSCHLNIMLMASLSEEVYETATDSVEQFHEGRVHRIITALIDDFPILQQLWEVLRDQQLRVYIGVCSVPPLTGTTIPLPKSTILHAQEYFEEIWSGPIRSGTCGPSHLWLRHILLQQSGLESNGSLAYVTDVDVGANGLRIFRSSARDELLELENLSICIPQGSHLDAEVRRLLGLHPAFEGSIKIDRISRCGV
;
A
#
# COMPACT_ATOMS: atom_id res chain seq x y z
N MET A 1 63.32 -22.71 -6.23
CA MET A 1 62.15 -21.94 -6.71
C MET A 1 60.82 -22.34 -6.06
N ALA A 2 60.71 -23.46 -5.32
CA ALA A 2 59.46 -23.86 -4.66
C ALA A 2 59.13 -23.10 -3.34
N SER A 3 60.12 -22.55 -2.63
CA SER A 3 59.90 -21.81 -1.35
C SER A 3 58.97 -20.61 -1.51
N GLY A 4 59.14 -19.83 -2.59
CA GLY A 4 58.35 -18.62 -2.82
C GLY A 4 56.88 -18.88 -3.16
N ALA A 5 56.53 -20.06 -3.67
CA ALA A 5 55.14 -20.41 -3.97
C ALA A 5 54.35 -20.71 -2.69
N LEU A 6 54.93 -21.48 -1.76
CA LEU A 6 54.31 -21.74 -0.45
C LEU A 6 54.16 -20.46 0.38
N GLU A 7 55.20 -19.61 0.41
CA GLU A 7 55.15 -18.33 1.13
C GLU A 7 54.00 -17.43 0.64
N SER A 8 53.77 -17.41 -0.68
CA SER A 8 52.64 -16.68 -1.27
C SER A 8 51.27 -17.30 -0.92
N ALA A 9 51.18 -18.63 -0.85
CA ALA A 9 49.95 -19.33 -0.50
C ALA A 9 49.61 -19.17 1.00
N THR A 10 50.60 -19.26 1.89
CA THR A 10 50.44 -18.99 3.33
C THR A 10 49.92 -17.58 3.58
N LEU A 11 50.48 -16.59 2.87
CA LEU A 11 50.02 -15.20 2.95
C LEU A 11 48.58 -15.05 2.44
N ALA A 12 48.24 -15.68 1.31
CA ALA A 12 46.89 -15.66 0.76
C ALA A 12 45.86 -16.27 1.71
N PHE A 13 46.19 -17.35 2.42
CA PHE A 13 45.28 -17.97 3.40
C PHE A 13 45.11 -17.12 4.66
N LYS A 14 46.13 -16.38 5.10
CA LYS A 14 45.98 -15.44 6.23
C LYS A 14 45.03 -14.29 5.87
N ILE A 15 45.16 -13.75 4.66
CA ILE A 15 44.27 -12.71 4.14
C ILE A 15 42.84 -13.24 3.96
N ALA A 16 42.67 -14.43 3.38
CA ALA A 16 41.35 -15.06 3.20
C ALA A 16 40.67 -15.42 4.53
N ARG A 17 41.43 -15.75 5.58
CA ARG A 17 40.90 -15.97 6.93
C ARG A 17 40.32 -14.69 7.52
N GLU A 18 41.00 -13.56 7.38
CA GLU A 18 40.51 -12.27 7.89
C GLU A 18 39.28 -11.78 7.10
N ALA A 19 39.23 -12.07 5.80
CA ALA A 19 38.08 -11.75 4.95
C ALA A 19 36.82 -12.61 5.22
N THR A 20 36.93 -13.68 6.00
CA THR A 20 35.83 -14.64 6.25
C THR A 20 35.28 -14.57 7.68
N ASP A 21 35.53 -13.47 8.39
CA ASP A 21 35.13 -13.24 9.79
C ASP A 21 33.61 -13.38 10.04
N ALA A 22 32.78 -13.15 9.02
CA ALA A 22 31.32 -13.26 9.09
C ALA A 22 30.79 -14.72 9.05
N VAL A 23 31.61 -15.71 8.66
CA VAL A 23 31.19 -17.11 8.55
C VAL A 23 32.15 -18.00 9.37
N PRO A 24 31.81 -18.31 10.63
CA PRO A 24 32.73 -18.96 11.59
C PRO A 24 33.36 -20.27 11.07
N ILE A 25 32.62 -21.04 10.27
CA ILE A 25 33.07 -22.32 9.72
C ILE A 25 34.13 -22.13 8.62
N VAL A 26 33.94 -21.13 7.75
CA VAL A 26 34.89 -20.82 6.67
C VAL A 26 36.17 -20.26 7.27
N ARG A 27 36.06 -19.38 8.26
CA ARG A 27 37.20 -18.87 9.05
C ARG A 27 38.02 -19.99 9.66
N GLN A 28 37.36 -21.01 10.21
CA GLN A 28 38.01 -22.15 10.82
C GLN A 28 38.74 -23.02 9.79
N ILE A 29 38.14 -23.30 8.63
CA ILE A 29 38.76 -24.10 7.56
C ILE A 29 39.93 -23.35 6.89
N VAL A 30 39.75 -22.08 6.55
CA VAL A 30 40.80 -21.25 5.93
C VAL A 30 41.94 -20.98 6.90
N GLY A 31 41.65 -20.72 8.18
CA GLY A 31 42.67 -20.61 9.21
C GLY A 31 43.46 -21.89 9.43
N SER A 32 42.85 -23.04 9.16
CA SER A 32 43.49 -24.34 9.24
C SER A 32 44.37 -24.63 8.03
N ALA A 33 43.95 -24.24 6.83
CA ALA A 33 44.77 -24.28 5.62
C ALA A 33 46.01 -23.37 5.72
N ALA A 34 45.86 -22.17 6.29
CA ALA A 34 46.98 -21.27 6.57
C ALA A 34 48.02 -21.92 7.50
N LEU A 35 47.55 -22.58 8.56
CA LEU A 35 48.41 -23.29 9.50
C LEU A 35 49.09 -24.52 8.89
N ILE A 36 48.44 -25.22 7.95
CA ILE A 36 49.03 -26.37 7.24
C ILE A 36 50.11 -25.91 6.26
N THR A 37 49.89 -24.79 5.56
CA THR A 37 50.83 -24.26 4.56
C THR A 37 52.07 -23.65 5.22
N GLU A 38 51.87 -22.84 6.27
CA GLU A 38 52.96 -22.31 7.13
C GLU A 38 53.79 -23.44 7.76
N PHE A 39 53.16 -24.59 7.94
CA PHE A 39 53.79 -25.75 8.52
C PHE A 39 54.53 -26.61 7.47
N ALA A 40 53.98 -26.74 6.26
CA ALA A 40 54.67 -27.35 5.12
C ALA A 40 55.96 -26.60 4.76
N GLU A 41 55.99 -25.27 4.91
CA GLU A 41 57.21 -24.45 4.82
C GLU A 41 58.28 -24.88 5.84
N ARG A 42 57.87 -25.18 7.09
CA ARG A 42 58.78 -25.63 8.16
C ARG A 42 59.20 -27.10 8.03
N VAL A 43 58.38 -27.93 7.38
CA VAL A 43 58.58 -29.38 7.17
C VAL A 43 59.78 -29.69 6.27
N HIS A 44 60.30 -28.73 5.50
CA HIS A 44 61.55 -28.93 4.75
C HIS A 44 62.76 -29.25 5.66
N THR A 45 62.62 -29.15 7.00
CA THR A 45 63.76 -29.26 7.92
C THR A 45 63.68 -30.23 9.11
N ARG A 46 62.59 -30.94 9.48
CA ARG A 46 62.63 -31.94 10.59
C ARG A 46 61.36 -32.81 10.80
N ARG A 47 61.58 -33.99 11.40
CA ARG A 47 60.67 -35.15 11.62
C ARG A 47 59.54 -34.94 12.65
N GLU A 48 59.70 -34.04 13.62
CA GLU A 48 58.68 -33.70 14.65
C GLU A 48 57.44 -33.06 14.02
N ALA A 49 57.66 -32.30 12.95
CA ALA A 49 56.61 -31.56 12.30
C ALA A 49 55.60 -32.49 11.60
N MET A 50 56.10 -33.52 10.92
CA MET A 50 55.26 -34.49 10.21
C MET A 50 54.19 -35.16 11.09
N TYR A 51 54.48 -35.35 12.40
CA TYR A 51 53.50 -35.86 13.37
C TYR A 51 52.40 -34.85 13.72
N GLN A 52 52.71 -33.56 13.86
CA GLN A 52 51.70 -32.52 14.15
C GLN A 52 50.83 -32.21 12.93
N LEU A 53 51.34 -32.39 11.70
CA LEU A 53 50.52 -32.29 10.49
C LEU A 53 49.45 -33.39 10.47
N CYS A 54 49.79 -34.61 10.86
CA CYS A 54 48.83 -35.71 10.96
C CYS A 54 47.78 -35.48 12.03
N GLU A 55 48.19 -35.03 13.22
CA GLU A 55 47.26 -34.72 14.32
C GLU A 55 46.23 -33.65 13.89
N LYS A 56 46.71 -32.60 13.23
CA LYS A 56 45.83 -31.53 12.72
C LYS A 56 44.94 -32.01 11.57
N ALA A 57 45.49 -32.74 10.59
CA ALA A 57 44.70 -33.30 9.49
C ALA A 57 43.58 -34.24 9.98
N ALA A 58 43.84 -35.05 11.02
CA ALA A 58 42.85 -35.92 11.65
C ALA A 58 41.76 -35.14 12.40
N ILE A 59 42.14 -34.08 13.12
CA ILE A 59 41.19 -33.16 13.76
C ILE A 59 40.28 -32.52 12.70
N TYR A 60 40.83 -32.12 11.55
CA TYR A 60 40.05 -31.48 10.49
C TYR A 60 39.12 -32.44 9.76
N ALA A 61 39.55 -33.67 9.48
CA ALA A 61 38.68 -34.70 8.92
C ALA A 61 37.46 -34.94 9.83
N THR A 62 37.67 -34.95 11.15
CA THR A 62 36.61 -35.11 12.16
C THR A 62 35.67 -33.90 12.22
N GLN A 63 36.20 -32.68 12.11
CA GLN A 63 35.39 -31.45 12.09
C GLN A 63 34.53 -31.36 10.82
N ILE A 64 35.05 -31.78 9.67
CA ILE A 64 34.30 -31.85 8.41
C ILE A 64 33.15 -32.86 8.52
N ASP A 65 33.39 -34.08 9.00
CA ASP A 65 32.36 -35.12 9.17
C ASP A 65 31.24 -34.70 10.14
N THR A 66 31.61 -34.01 11.23
CA THR A 66 30.65 -33.48 12.21
C THR A 66 29.78 -32.37 11.60
N THR A 67 30.38 -31.50 10.78
CA THR A 67 29.67 -30.36 10.16
C THR A 67 28.74 -30.80 9.03
N LEU A 68 29.10 -31.88 8.31
CA LEU A 68 28.28 -32.46 7.24
C LEU A 68 27.09 -33.27 7.78
N SER A 69 27.17 -33.75 9.02
CA SER A 69 26.10 -34.54 9.64
C SER A 69 24.89 -33.66 9.96
N GLY A 70 23.85 -33.75 9.11
CA GLY A 70 22.53 -33.14 9.34
C GLY A 70 22.21 -31.86 8.54
N ARG A 71 23.10 -31.39 7.66
CA ARG A 71 22.85 -30.21 6.81
C ARG A 71 22.72 -30.61 5.33
N LYS A 72 21.77 -30.01 4.61
CA LYS A 72 21.70 -30.10 3.14
C LYS A 72 22.77 -29.19 2.55
N VAL A 73 23.96 -29.75 2.30
CA VAL A 73 25.06 -29.07 1.62
C VAL A 73 24.90 -29.22 0.11
N ASP A 74 25.27 -28.19 -0.65
CA ASP A 74 25.28 -28.25 -2.11
C ASP A 74 26.09 -29.46 -2.61
N SER A 75 25.58 -30.09 -3.67
CA SER A 75 26.13 -31.33 -4.22
C SER A 75 27.60 -31.20 -4.69
N HIS A 76 28.00 -30.01 -5.16
CA HIS A 76 29.38 -29.77 -5.60
C HIS A 76 30.31 -29.51 -4.41
N LEU A 77 29.86 -28.75 -3.40
CA LEU A 77 30.62 -28.51 -2.17
C LEU A 77 30.83 -29.81 -1.37
N TYR A 78 29.80 -30.65 -1.29
CA TYR A 78 29.86 -31.97 -0.68
C TYR A 78 30.90 -32.88 -1.36
N LEU A 79 30.90 -32.93 -2.70
CA LEU A 79 31.84 -33.73 -3.47
C LEU A 79 33.30 -33.27 -3.29
N ARG A 80 33.52 -31.97 -3.10
CA ARG A 80 34.85 -31.40 -2.81
C ARG A 80 35.33 -31.71 -1.40
N LEU A 81 34.46 -31.63 -0.40
CA LEU A 81 34.78 -32.04 0.97
C LEU A 81 35.12 -33.54 1.06
N LEU A 82 34.44 -34.39 0.28
CA LEU A 82 34.79 -35.81 0.15
C LEU A 82 36.18 -36.04 -0.47
N ARG A 83 36.55 -35.26 -1.48
CA ARG A 83 37.89 -35.33 -2.09
C ARG A 83 38.98 -34.89 -1.11
N LEU A 84 38.77 -33.79 -0.41
CA LEU A 84 39.66 -33.29 0.64
C LEU A 84 39.87 -34.34 1.74
N ARG A 85 38.78 -35.00 2.19
CA ARG A 85 38.82 -36.12 3.13
C ARG A 85 39.64 -37.31 2.60
N THR A 86 39.52 -37.61 1.31
CA THR A 86 40.27 -38.69 0.67
C THR A 86 41.78 -38.37 0.65
N VAL A 87 42.16 -37.13 0.34
CA VAL A 87 43.56 -36.68 0.38
C VAL A 87 44.12 -36.80 1.81
N PHE A 88 43.36 -36.40 2.83
CA PHE A 88 43.78 -36.57 4.22
C PHE A 88 43.97 -38.04 4.61
N ALA A 89 43.06 -38.93 4.21
CA ALA A 89 43.21 -40.36 4.47
C ALA A 89 44.42 -40.99 3.75
N GLN A 90 44.80 -40.48 2.59
CA GLN A 90 46.00 -40.94 1.88
C GLN A 90 47.29 -40.48 2.56
N ILE A 91 47.31 -39.25 3.09
CA ILE A 91 48.41 -38.74 3.91
C ILE A 91 48.57 -39.60 5.18
N GLU A 92 47.47 -39.93 5.85
CA GLU A 92 47.47 -40.77 7.06
C GLU A 92 47.99 -42.20 6.78
N ARG A 93 47.57 -42.81 5.66
CA ARG A 93 48.04 -44.15 5.25
C ARG A 93 49.52 -44.15 4.91
N LEU A 94 49.99 -43.17 4.13
CA LEU A 94 51.40 -43.02 3.80
C LEU A 94 52.26 -42.96 5.07
N MET A 95 51.78 -42.25 6.08
CA MET A 95 52.44 -42.09 7.37
C MET A 95 52.43 -43.37 8.22
N THR A 96 51.32 -44.10 8.21
CA THR A 96 51.21 -45.39 8.90
C THR A 96 52.14 -46.45 8.29
N ASP A 97 52.27 -46.43 6.96
CA ASP A 97 53.19 -47.30 6.22
C ASP A 97 54.66 -46.97 6.55
N GLU A 98 55.02 -45.70 6.69
CA GLU A 98 56.38 -45.28 7.11
C GLU A 98 56.68 -45.63 8.59
N ALA A 99 55.66 -45.67 9.46
CA ALA A 99 55.82 -46.06 10.86
C ALA A 99 56.11 -47.56 11.05
N ARG A 100 55.69 -48.43 10.11
CA ARG A 100 55.78 -49.90 10.24
C ARG A 100 57.10 -50.53 9.74
N ILE A 101 57.98 -49.79 9.08
CA ILE A 101 59.19 -50.36 8.44
C ILE A 101 60.32 -50.56 9.47
N LYS A 102 60.63 -51.82 9.77
CA LYS A 102 61.64 -52.21 10.79
C LYS A 102 63.08 -52.36 10.28
N SER A 103 63.32 -52.49 8.96
CA SER A 103 64.69 -52.71 8.44
C SER A 103 65.42 -51.41 8.10
N LYS A 104 66.61 -51.18 8.69
CA LYS A 104 67.39 -49.94 8.55
C LYS A 104 67.69 -49.53 7.10
N ILE A 105 68.04 -50.46 6.20
CA ILE A 105 68.49 -50.15 4.82
C ILE A 105 67.33 -49.76 3.89
N ARG A 106 66.18 -50.47 3.96
CA ARG A 106 64.98 -50.08 3.20
C ARG A 106 64.41 -48.74 3.69
N ARG A 107 64.60 -48.41 4.97
CA ARG A 107 64.22 -47.13 5.56
C ARG A 107 65.03 -45.99 4.94
N THR A 108 66.36 -46.13 4.84
CA THR A 108 67.23 -45.07 4.27
C THR A 108 66.96 -44.83 2.78
N LEU A 109 66.75 -45.88 1.97
CA LEU A 109 66.46 -45.73 0.54
C LEU A 109 65.06 -45.15 0.28
N ARG A 110 64.07 -45.49 1.10
CA ARG A 110 62.71 -44.99 0.97
C ARG A 110 62.57 -43.56 1.50
N ASP A 111 63.23 -43.25 2.62
CA ASP A 111 63.35 -41.90 3.21
C ASP A 111 64.08 -40.94 2.26
N ALA A 112 65.07 -41.41 1.50
CA ALA A 112 65.86 -40.57 0.58
C ALA A 112 65.20 -40.32 -0.79
N PHE A 113 64.36 -41.25 -1.30
CA PHE A 113 63.90 -41.17 -2.71
C PHE A 113 62.39 -41.28 -2.93
N ILE A 114 61.65 -41.99 -2.09
CA ILE A 114 60.23 -42.34 -2.35
C ILE A 114 59.29 -41.52 -1.47
N ALA A 115 59.62 -41.37 -0.18
CA ALA A 115 58.82 -40.58 0.76
C ALA A 115 58.76 -39.08 0.40
N PRO A 116 59.86 -38.41 -0.01
CA PRO A 116 59.82 -36.99 -0.37
C PRO A 116 58.95 -36.73 -1.61
N LYS A 117 59.11 -37.54 -2.67
CA LYS A 117 58.35 -37.38 -3.92
C LYS A 117 56.85 -37.60 -3.72
N ARG A 118 56.48 -38.54 -2.86
CA ARG A 118 55.07 -38.85 -2.59
C ARG A 118 54.45 -37.84 -1.60
N ALA A 119 55.22 -37.31 -0.66
CA ALA A 119 54.81 -36.20 0.18
C ALA A 119 54.62 -34.90 -0.64
N GLU A 120 55.52 -34.61 -1.59
CA GLU A 120 55.39 -33.46 -2.51
C GLU A 120 54.18 -33.59 -3.45
N ALA A 121 53.83 -34.82 -3.88
CA ALA A 121 52.63 -35.06 -4.67
C ALA A 121 51.35 -34.81 -3.86
N LEU A 122 51.28 -35.36 -2.63
CA LEU A 122 50.14 -35.16 -1.73
C LEU A 122 50.01 -33.71 -1.26
N ALA A 123 51.13 -33.00 -1.07
CA ALA A 123 51.11 -31.57 -0.75
C ALA A 123 50.52 -30.74 -1.90
N ARG A 124 50.89 -31.04 -3.15
CA ARG A 124 50.30 -30.40 -4.34
C ARG A 124 48.82 -30.71 -4.51
N GLU A 125 48.41 -31.95 -4.29
CA GLU A 125 46.98 -32.34 -4.34
C GLU A 125 46.16 -31.64 -3.26
N LEU A 126 46.71 -31.51 -2.04
CA LEU A 126 46.08 -30.79 -0.95
C LEU A 126 45.97 -29.28 -1.25
N GLU A 127 47.06 -28.66 -1.72
CA GLU A 127 47.07 -27.26 -2.12
C GLU A 127 46.02 -26.98 -3.22
N GLN A 128 45.95 -27.84 -4.24
CA GLN A 128 44.99 -27.73 -5.32
C GLN A 128 43.53 -27.81 -4.83
N GLU A 129 43.20 -28.80 -3.99
CA GLU A 129 41.82 -28.93 -3.49
C GLU A 129 41.46 -27.82 -2.49
N ILE A 130 42.41 -27.31 -1.71
CA ILE A 130 42.18 -26.13 -0.84
C ILE A 130 41.95 -24.87 -1.68
N GLN A 131 42.73 -24.63 -2.73
CA GLN A 131 42.52 -23.49 -3.64
C GLN A 131 41.13 -23.56 -4.31
N LEU A 132 40.73 -24.74 -4.78
CA LEU A 132 39.41 -24.95 -5.37
C LEU A 132 38.28 -24.77 -4.36
N PHE A 133 38.46 -25.24 -3.13
CA PHE A 133 37.50 -25.04 -2.04
C PHE A 133 37.36 -23.54 -1.70
N SER A 134 38.47 -22.82 -1.61
CA SER A 134 38.48 -21.37 -1.34
C SER A 134 37.77 -20.58 -2.44
N LEU A 135 37.99 -20.94 -3.71
CA LEU A 135 37.31 -20.30 -4.85
C LEU A 135 35.79 -20.55 -4.79
N LEU A 136 35.37 -21.79 -4.56
CA LEU A 136 33.95 -22.15 -4.48
C LEU A 136 33.26 -21.43 -3.32
N THR A 137 33.94 -21.37 -2.16
CA THR A 137 33.44 -20.68 -0.97
C THR A 137 33.34 -19.17 -1.20
N ALA A 138 34.30 -18.56 -1.91
CA ALA A 138 34.24 -17.14 -2.28
C ALA A 138 33.08 -16.84 -3.25
N VAL A 139 32.78 -17.77 -4.15
CA VAL A 139 31.61 -17.66 -5.05
C VAL A 139 30.31 -17.80 -4.24
N ASP A 140 30.19 -18.80 -3.37
CA ASP A 140 29.01 -19.00 -2.53
C ASP A 140 28.79 -17.84 -1.55
N THR A 141 29.86 -17.28 -0.96
CA THR A 141 29.74 -16.08 -0.13
C THR A 141 29.42 -14.85 -0.95
N SER A 142 29.90 -14.70 -2.19
CA SER A 142 29.47 -13.60 -3.06
C SER A 142 27.99 -13.69 -3.44
N ILE A 143 27.45 -14.92 -3.55
CA ILE A 143 26.03 -15.17 -3.80
C ILE A 143 25.21 -14.90 -2.52
N ALA A 144 25.71 -15.28 -1.34
CA ALA A 144 25.07 -15.00 -0.05
C ALA A 144 25.13 -13.50 0.34
N VAL A 145 26.20 -12.80 -0.02
CA VAL A 145 26.31 -11.32 0.09
C VAL A 145 25.42 -10.62 -0.95
N SER A 146 24.95 -11.34 -1.99
CA SER A 146 23.96 -10.79 -2.93
C SER A 146 22.54 -10.70 -2.37
N ASP A 147 22.23 -11.26 -1.19
CA ASP A 147 20.94 -10.99 -0.54
C ASP A 147 20.80 -9.48 -0.20
N ASP A 148 21.90 -8.76 -0.03
CA ASP A 148 21.93 -7.29 0.13
C ASP A 148 21.56 -6.55 -1.17
N THR A 149 21.54 -7.24 -2.33
CA THR A 149 21.06 -6.65 -3.59
C THR A 149 19.55 -6.72 -3.76
N ARG A 150 18.86 -7.54 -2.96
CA ARG A 150 17.41 -7.70 -3.02
C ARG A 150 16.65 -6.60 -2.30
N TYR A 151 17.33 -5.82 -1.47
CA TYR A 151 16.73 -4.75 -0.69
C TYR A 151 17.41 -3.41 -1.01
N ASP A 152 16.64 -2.35 -0.91
CA ASP A 152 17.08 -0.97 -0.95
C ASP A 152 16.79 -0.36 0.42
N GLY A 153 17.72 -0.58 1.36
CA GLY A 153 17.48 -0.37 2.79
C GLY A 153 16.48 -1.39 3.34
N GLU A 154 15.34 -0.92 3.85
CA GLU A 154 14.30 -1.77 4.45
C GLU A 154 13.29 -2.34 3.42
N PHE A 155 13.36 -1.90 2.16
CA PHE A 155 12.34 -2.18 1.14
C PHE A 155 12.85 -3.08 0.04
N ARG A 156 11.96 -3.85 -0.61
CA ARG A 156 12.35 -4.75 -1.70
C ARG A 156 12.82 -3.96 -2.92
N ARG A 157 13.98 -4.32 -3.47
CA ARG A 157 14.42 -3.86 -4.80
C ARG A 157 13.76 -4.75 -5.85
N LEU A 158 12.82 -4.19 -6.61
CA LEU A 158 12.04 -4.91 -7.61
C LEU A 158 12.69 -4.78 -8.99
N ARG A 159 12.57 -5.83 -9.80
CA ARG A 159 12.88 -5.82 -11.23
C ARG A 159 11.59 -5.89 -12.03
N HIS A 160 11.61 -5.44 -13.27
CA HIS A 160 10.44 -5.54 -14.15
C HIS A 160 9.91 -6.98 -14.29
N CYS A 161 10.81 -7.99 -14.30
CA CYS A 161 10.41 -9.39 -14.39
C CYS A 161 9.68 -9.92 -13.13
N ASP A 162 9.80 -9.23 -12.00
CA ASP A 162 9.15 -9.60 -10.74
C ASP A 162 7.69 -9.09 -10.69
N VAL A 163 7.29 -8.23 -11.63
CA VAL A 163 5.98 -7.57 -11.65
C VAL A 163 5.15 -8.05 -12.83
N ARG A 164 4.03 -8.73 -12.54
CA ARG A 164 3.05 -9.13 -13.55
C ARG A 164 1.80 -8.24 -13.48
N LYS A 165 1.72 -7.23 -14.35
CA LYS A 165 0.55 -6.33 -14.47
C LYS A 165 -0.74 -7.13 -14.77
N ILE A 166 -1.81 -6.80 -14.05
CA ILE A 166 -3.15 -7.40 -14.17
C ILE A 166 -4.10 -6.41 -14.85
N GLY A 167 -4.17 -5.18 -14.37
CA GLY A 167 -5.10 -4.17 -14.90
C GLY A 167 -4.80 -2.77 -14.37
N VAL A 168 -5.25 -1.74 -15.09
CA VAL A 168 -5.10 -0.34 -14.66
C VAL A 168 -6.17 0.00 -13.63
N LEU A 169 -5.74 0.55 -12.49
CA LEU A 169 -6.61 1.00 -11.40
C LEU A 169 -7.02 2.45 -11.61
N ALA A 170 -6.06 3.32 -11.87
CA ALA A 170 -6.26 4.75 -12.05
C ALA A 170 -5.13 5.37 -12.86
N GLN A 171 -5.39 6.54 -13.43
CA GLN A 171 -4.41 7.35 -14.14
C GLN A 171 -4.60 8.82 -13.76
N HIS A 172 -3.50 9.57 -13.71
CA HIS A 172 -3.50 10.99 -13.37
C HIS A 172 -2.44 11.72 -14.20
N ASP A 173 -2.89 12.73 -14.95
CA ASP A 173 -1.98 13.60 -15.71
C ASP A 173 -1.19 14.51 -14.77
N CYS A 174 0.14 14.46 -14.87
CA CYS A 174 1.05 15.36 -14.18
C CYS A 174 1.94 16.12 -15.18
N PRO A 175 2.70 17.15 -14.75
CA PRO A 175 3.65 17.85 -15.62
C PRO A 175 4.68 16.93 -16.29
N GLU A 176 5.12 15.87 -15.61
CA GLU A 176 6.17 14.95 -16.04
C GLU A 176 5.67 13.83 -16.98
N GLY A 177 4.36 13.57 -17.00
CA GLY A 177 3.77 12.48 -17.78
C GLY A 177 2.43 12.02 -17.23
N LEU A 178 2.08 10.76 -17.48
CA LEU A 178 0.86 10.14 -16.97
C LEU A 178 1.21 9.18 -15.83
N ILE A 179 0.83 9.51 -14.61
CA ILE A 179 0.96 8.61 -13.48
C ILE A 179 -0.08 7.51 -13.61
N THR A 180 0.36 6.26 -13.65
CA THR A 180 -0.54 5.10 -13.71
C THR A 180 -0.39 4.24 -12.47
N TRP A 181 -1.53 3.95 -11.83
CA TRP A 181 -1.65 2.90 -10.83
C TRP A 181 -2.24 1.66 -11.49
N ALA A 182 -1.61 0.51 -11.30
CA ALA A 182 -2.06 -0.77 -11.84
C ALA A 182 -2.04 -1.86 -10.78
N ALA A 183 -3.02 -2.76 -10.81
CA ALA A 183 -2.93 -4.01 -10.08
C ALA A 183 -1.85 -4.88 -10.72
N ALA A 184 -1.00 -5.50 -9.92
CA ALA A 184 0.01 -6.44 -10.39
C ALA A 184 0.23 -7.56 -9.37
N ARG A 185 0.65 -8.73 -9.85
CA ARG A 185 1.10 -9.83 -8.98
C ARG A 185 2.60 -9.72 -8.76
N ILE A 186 3.02 -9.70 -7.49
CA ILE A 186 4.42 -9.61 -7.05
C ILE A 186 4.60 -10.60 -5.89
N ASP A 187 5.57 -11.50 -6.00
CA ASP A 187 5.82 -12.57 -5.01
C ASP A 187 4.56 -13.38 -4.62
N GLY A 188 3.62 -13.53 -5.56
CA GLY A 188 2.38 -14.27 -5.39
C GLY A 188 1.21 -13.45 -4.83
N GLU A 189 1.45 -12.26 -4.30
CA GLU A 189 0.43 -11.34 -3.77
C GLU A 189 -0.01 -10.32 -4.82
N VAL A 190 -1.28 -9.92 -4.79
CA VAL A 190 -1.79 -8.83 -5.65
C VAL A 190 -1.55 -7.49 -4.95
N MET A 191 -0.80 -6.61 -5.60
CA MET A 191 -0.37 -5.31 -5.08
C MET A 191 -0.70 -4.21 -6.08
N ALA A 192 -0.71 -2.96 -5.61
CA ALA A 192 -0.80 -1.80 -6.49
C ALA A 192 0.61 -1.36 -6.91
N VAL A 193 0.83 -1.14 -8.20
CA VAL A 193 2.08 -0.62 -8.76
C VAL A 193 1.81 0.75 -9.34
N ARG A 194 2.56 1.74 -8.89
CA ARG A 194 2.56 3.10 -9.40
C ARG A 194 3.77 3.25 -10.31
N TYR A 195 3.60 3.77 -11.52
CA TYR A 195 4.69 4.10 -12.44
C TYR A 195 4.33 5.32 -13.31
N LEU A 196 5.36 6.02 -13.82
CA LEU A 196 5.19 7.17 -14.70
C LEU A 196 5.31 6.74 -16.16
N GLU A 197 4.26 6.95 -16.94
CA GLU A 197 4.30 6.82 -18.40
C GLU A 197 4.71 8.17 -18.99
N ILE A 198 5.96 8.28 -19.44
CA ILE A 198 6.44 9.47 -20.15
C ILE A 198 5.77 9.45 -21.52
N ALA A 199 4.97 10.47 -21.83
CA ALA A 199 4.33 10.56 -23.14
C ALA A 199 5.40 10.62 -24.23
N ASP A 200 5.35 9.70 -25.19
CA ASP A 200 6.16 9.80 -26.40
C ASP A 200 5.93 11.19 -27.00
N GLN A 201 7.00 11.98 -27.15
CA GLN A 201 6.99 13.38 -27.59
C GLN A 201 6.28 13.60 -28.94
N THR A 202 5.95 12.53 -29.65
CA THR A 202 5.20 12.51 -30.91
C THR A 202 3.68 12.64 -30.75
N SER A 203 3.12 12.54 -29.54
CA SER A 203 1.67 12.61 -29.31
C SER A 203 1.23 14.06 -29.05
N LEU A 204 1.01 14.79 -30.15
CA LEU A 204 0.27 16.05 -30.35
C LEU A 204 -0.19 16.81 -29.08
N ALA A 205 0.35 18.03 -28.96
CA ALA A 205 0.04 19.07 -27.97
C ALA A 205 -1.46 19.22 -27.66
N LEU A 206 -1.88 18.69 -26.50
CA LEU A 206 -3.14 19.10 -25.87
C LEU A 206 -2.97 20.42 -25.12
N PRO A 207 -4.03 21.24 -25.01
CA PRO A 207 -3.94 22.58 -24.48
C PRO A 207 -3.54 22.56 -23.00
N THR A 208 -2.47 23.28 -22.68
CA THR A 208 -1.98 23.57 -21.34
C THR A 208 -2.97 24.41 -20.56
N SER A 209 -3.99 23.80 -19.96
CA SER A 209 -4.74 24.43 -18.87
C SER A 209 -3.85 24.51 -17.62
N LYS A 210 -4.09 25.52 -16.78
CA LYS A 210 -3.26 25.88 -15.60
C LYS A 210 -3.03 24.67 -14.67
N ARG A 211 -1.92 23.94 -14.87
CA ARG A 211 -1.51 22.82 -14.02
C ARG A 211 -0.99 23.37 -12.69
N LYS A 212 -1.66 23.04 -11.58
CA LYS A 212 -1.10 23.22 -10.24
C LYS A 212 0.23 22.47 -10.20
N SER A 213 1.28 23.08 -9.65
CA SER A 213 2.60 22.45 -9.47
C SER A 213 2.42 21.16 -8.67
N ALA A 214 2.40 20.01 -9.33
CA ALA A 214 2.38 18.72 -8.67
C ALA A 214 3.71 18.53 -7.93
N ALA A 215 3.68 17.80 -6.82
CA ALA A 215 4.92 17.34 -6.20
C ALA A 215 5.67 16.44 -7.20
N PRO A 216 7.01 16.43 -7.16
CA PRO A 216 7.81 15.51 -7.95
C PRO A 216 7.28 14.08 -7.84
N TRP A 217 7.23 13.35 -8.96
CA TRP A 217 6.73 11.98 -9.05
C TRP A 217 7.31 11.05 -7.96
N ASP A 218 8.58 11.25 -7.60
CA ASP A 218 9.34 10.46 -6.62
C ASP A 218 9.05 10.84 -5.15
N GLY A 219 8.48 12.02 -4.90
CA GLY A 219 8.19 12.48 -3.54
C GLY A 219 7.14 11.64 -2.81
N TYR A 220 6.13 11.14 -3.52
CA TYR A 220 5.03 10.39 -2.89
C TYR A 220 5.43 8.99 -2.39
N PRO A 221 6.15 8.16 -3.17
CA PRO A 221 6.72 6.92 -2.66
C PRO A 221 7.65 7.11 -1.45
N ASP A 222 8.37 8.24 -1.38
CA ASP A 222 9.22 8.58 -0.24
C ASP A 222 8.41 8.94 1.02
N LEU A 223 7.28 9.63 0.86
CA LEU A 223 6.33 9.87 1.96
C LEU A 223 5.77 8.54 2.51
N LEU A 224 5.35 7.63 1.63
CA LEU A 224 4.86 6.31 2.04
C LEU A 224 5.96 5.42 2.62
N ARG A 225 7.23 5.64 2.27
CA ARG A 225 8.37 4.95 2.91
C ARG A 225 8.34 5.12 4.43
N GLY A 226 8.13 6.34 4.92
CA GLY A 226 8.05 6.64 6.35
C GLY A 226 6.91 5.91 7.06
N LEU A 227 5.80 5.68 6.35
CA LEU A 227 4.60 5.00 6.85
C LEU A 227 4.68 3.47 6.79
N SER A 228 5.73 2.91 6.21
CA SER A 228 5.79 1.47 5.89
C SER A 228 6.71 0.68 6.81
N SER A 229 7.30 1.32 7.82
CA SER A 229 8.07 0.62 8.85
C SER A 229 7.15 -0.15 9.81
N VAL A 230 7.67 -1.16 10.48
CA VAL A 230 6.90 -1.98 11.45
C VAL A 230 6.23 -1.13 12.53
N HIS A 231 6.87 -0.03 12.94
CA HIS A 231 6.35 0.85 13.99
C HIS A 231 5.43 1.97 13.47
N ALA A 232 5.54 2.33 12.19
CA ALA A 232 4.76 3.39 11.57
C ALA A 232 3.59 2.88 10.71
N SER A 233 3.52 1.57 10.47
CA SER A 233 2.53 0.97 9.61
C SER A 233 1.16 0.86 10.28
N HIS A 234 0.12 0.99 9.45
CA HIS A 234 -1.28 0.85 9.85
C HIS A 234 -2.00 -0.08 8.87
N PRO A 235 -2.90 -0.98 9.33
CA PRO A 235 -3.54 -1.99 8.46
C PRO A 235 -4.38 -1.38 7.33
N TYR A 236 -4.98 -0.21 7.57
CA TYR A 236 -5.86 0.49 6.64
C TYR A 236 -5.18 1.64 5.87
N VAL A 237 -3.84 1.72 5.91
CA VAL A 237 -3.04 2.69 5.14
C VAL A 237 -2.17 1.91 4.15
N ALA A 238 -2.03 2.40 2.92
CA ALA A 238 -1.17 1.81 1.92
C ALA A 238 0.30 1.78 2.38
N GLN A 239 1.00 0.66 2.14
CA GLN A 239 2.38 0.47 2.57
C GLN A 239 3.28 0.21 1.36
N LEU A 240 4.40 0.92 1.26
CA LEU A 240 5.46 0.67 0.30
C LEU A 240 6.05 -0.72 0.54
N TYR A 241 5.96 -1.58 -0.46
CA TYR A 241 6.55 -2.92 -0.46
C TYR A 241 7.97 -2.90 -1.02
N GLY A 242 8.13 -2.20 -2.14
CA GLY A 242 9.38 -2.17 -2.87
C GLY A 242 9.35 -1.19 -4.02
N ARG A 243 10.51 -0.94 -4.62
CA ARG A 243 10.64 -0.06 -5.78
C ARG A 243 11.69 -0.56 -6.74
N HIS A 244 11.51 -0.16 -8.00
CA HIS A 244 12.54 -0.23 -9.02
C HIS A 244 13.03 1.19 -9.28
N THR A 245 14.33 1.40 -9.08
CA THR A 245 15.02 2.64 -9.44
C THR A 245 15.92 2.34 -10.63
N SER A 246 15.71 3.05 -11.73
CA SER A 246 16.54 2.93 -12.93
C SER A 246 16.91 4.29 -13.47
N ALA A 247 18.14 4.39 -13.99
CA ALA A 247 18.68 5.61 -14.58
C ALA A 247 18.02 5.99 -15.91
N ASP A 248 17.32 5.04 -16.55
CA ASP A 248 16.60 5.24 -17.82
C ASP A 248 15.21 5.89 -17.64
N GLY A 249 14.81 6.21 -16.40
CA GLY A 249 13.53 6.83 -16.10
C GLY A 249 12.36 5.85 -15.96
N LEU A 250 12.56 4.53 -16.16
CA LEU A 250 11.50 3.51 -16.05
C LEU A 250 11.26 3.06 -14.60
N SER A 251 11.24 4.01 -13.67
CA SER A 251 11.09 3.71 -12.24
C SER A 251 9.64 3.41 -11.87
N PHE A 252 9.44 2.49 -10.92
CA PHE A 252 8.11 2.17 -10.38
C PHE A 252 8.18 1.84 -8.89
N ALA A 253 7.06 1.99 -8.19
CA ALA A 253 6.90 1.61 -6.79
C ALA A 253 5.71 0.67 -6.64
N ALA A 254 5.87 -0.37 -5.80
CA ALA A 254 4.82 -1.31 -5.46
C ALA A 254 4.37 -1.10 -4.02
N PHE A 255 3.06 -1.19 -3.80
CA PHE A 255 2.40 -0.94 -2.53
C PHE A 255 1.52 -2.12 -2.15
N ARG A 256 1.66 -2.58 -0.91
CA ARG A 256 0.64 -3.38 -0.23
C ARG A 256 -0.55 -2.48 0.01
N SER A 257 -1.50 -2.56 -0.91
CA SER A 257 -2.73 -1.79 -0.89
C SER A 257 -3.82 -2.55 -1.63
N GLY A 258 -5.07 -2.23 -1.33
CA GLY A 258 -6.22 -2.79 -2.00
C GLY A 258 -6.24 -2.39 -3.47
N THR A 259 -6.47 -3.37 -4.34
CA THR A 259 -6.55 -3.15 -5.80
C THR A 259 -7.99 -3.11 -6.31
N GLY A 260 -8.96 -3.53 -5.50
CA GLY A 260 -10.38 -3.41 -5.80
C GLY A 260 -10.88 -1.98 -5.58
N SER A 261 -11.90 -1.59 -6.35
CA SER A 261 -12.63 -0.34 -6.09
C SER A 261 -13.61 -0.53 -4.94
N MET A 262 -13.52 0.31 -3.90
CA MET A 262 -14.48 0.30 -2.78
C MET A 262 -15.93 0.39 -3.24
N LEU A 263 -16.22 1.27 -4.20
CA LEU A 263 -17.59 1.43 -4.71
C LEU A 263 -18.10 0.13 -5.36
N THR A 264 -17.24 -0.54 -6.14
CA THR A 264 -17.60 -1.81 -6.80
C THR A 264 -17.79 -2.91 -5.76
N TYR A 265 -16.87 -3.03 -4.81
CA TYR A 265 -16.95 -3.98 -3.70
C TYR A 265 -18.24 -3.81 -2.89
N LEU A 266 -18.57 -2.58 -2.46
CA LEU A 266 -19.78 -2.32 -1.71
C LEU A 266 -21.04 -2.63 -2.54
N LYS A 267 -21.08 -2.24 -3.82
CA LYS A 267 -22.21 -2.58 -4.71
C LYS A 267 -22.42 -4.09 -4.81
N ASP A 268 -21.37 -4.85 -5.06
CA ASP A 268 -21.47 -6.30 -5.21
C ASP A 268 -21.80 -6.99 -3.88
N LYS A 269 -21.20 -6.55 -2.78
CA LYS A 269 -21.51 -7.04 -1.44
C LYS A 269 -22.96 -6.75 -1.06
N TYR A 270 -23.47 -5.57 -1.36
CA TYR A 270 -24.85 -5.19 -1.06
C TYR A 270 -25.87 -5.89 -1.95
N ARG A 271 -25.56 -6.18 -3.21
CA ARG A 271 -26.39 -7.06 -4.06
C ARG A 271 -26.60 -8.45 -3.47
N THR A 272 -25.59 -8.98 -2.78
CA THR A 272 -25.66 -10.30 -2.13
C THR A 272 -26.16 -10.26 -0.68
N THR A 273 -26.32 -9.06 -0.10
CA THR A 273 -26.73 -8.87 1.30
C THR A 273 -28.12 -8.20 1.35
N PRO A 274 -29.22 -8.98 1.40
CA PRO A 274 -30.57 -8.42 1.31
C PRO A 274 -30.94 -7.59 2.54
N ASP A 275 -30.38 -7.90 3.71
CA ASP A 275 -30.69 -7.21 4.96
C ASP A 275 -30.05 -5.80 5.02
N SER A 276 -30.89 -4.78 5.10
CA SER A 276 -30.48 -3.37 5.22
C SER A 276 -29.59 -3.12 6.45
N ARG A 277 -29.85 -3.82 7.57
CA ARG A 277 -29.05 -3.67 8.79
C ARG A 277 -27.62 -4.16 8.59
N SER A 278 -27.45 -5.33 7.96
CA SER A 278 -26.14 -5.91 7.63
C SER A 278 -25.35 -5.05 6.63
N ARG A 279 -26.03 -4.46 5.64
CA ARG A 279 -25.42 -3.47 4.72
C ARG A 279 -24.92 -2.24 5.47
N THR A 280 -25.77 -1.66 6.33
CA THR A 280 -25.45 -0.51 7.19
C THR A 280 -24.26 -0.82 8.10
N LEU A 281 -24.24 -1.96 8.77
CA LEU A 281 -23.14 -2.36 9.65
C LEU A 281 -21.82 -2.53 8.90
N THR A 282 -21.88 -3.05 7.67
CA THR A 282 -20.70 -3.14 6.79
C THR A 282 -20.18 -1.76 6.41
N ALA A 283 -21.08 -0.85 6.04
CA ALA A 283 -20.74 0.54 5.69
C ALA A 283 -20.12 1.31 6.85
N LEU A 284 -20.70 1.13 8.04
CA LEU A 284 -20.26 1.74 9.28
C LEU A 284 -18.89 1.21 9.70
N SER A 285 -18.70 -0.11 9.67
CA SER A 285 -17.40 -0.73 9.94
C SER A 285 -16.33 -0.23 8.98
N THR A 286 -16.66 -0.16 7.69
CA THR A 286 -15.75 0.40 6.66
C THR A 286 -15.40 1.86 6.95
N SER A 287 -16.39 2.68 7.31
CA SER A 287 -16.18 4.08 7.65
C SER A 287 -15.28 4.24 8.87
N PHE A 288 -15.46 3.45 9.92
CA PHE A 288 -14.60 3.51 11.11
C PHE A 288 -13.15 3.10 10.83
N LYS A 289 -12.93 2.08 9.99
CA LYS A 289 -11.56 1.71 9.57
C LYS A 289 -10.85 2.85 8.84
N ILE A 290 -11.56 3.53 7.94
CA ILE A 290 -11.02 4.68 7.18
C ILE A 290 -10.80 5.91 8.08
N LEU A 291 -11.73 6.21 8.99
CA LEU A 291 -11.61 7.32 9.95
C LEU A 291 -10.47 7.07 10.94
N GLU A 292 -10.30 5.84 11.43
CA GLU A 292 -9.16 5.47 12.27
C GLU A 292 -7.84 5.61 11.51
N ALA A 293 -7.77 5.15 10.25
CA ALA A 293 -6.59 5.34 9.42
C ALA A 293 -6.25 6.84 9.26
N SER A 294 -7.27 7.68 9.05
CA SER A 294 -7.13 9.13 8.93
C SER A 294 -6.68 9.77 10.25
N TRP A 295 -7.24 9.34 11.38
CA TRP A 295 -6.81 9.72 12.72
C TRP A 295 -5.33 9.37 12.93
N TYR A 296 -4.93 8.14 12.56
CA TYR A 296 -3.58 7.65 12.71
C TYR A 296 -2.58 8.49 11.92
N LEU A 297 -2.87 8.75 10.64
CA LEU A 297 -2.07 9.61 9.78
C LEU A 297 -1.90 11.02 10.35
N LEU A 298 -2.98 11.62 10.87
CA LEU A 298 -2.92 12.94 11.47
C LEU A 298 -2.07 12.93 12.75
N ARG A 299 -2.40 12.04 13.70
CA ARG A 299 -1.85 12.08 15.06
C ARG A 299 -0.41 11.60 15.14
N HIS A 300 -0.02 10.63 14.30
CA HIS A 300 1.31 10.04 14.37
C HIS A 300 2.27 10.57 13.31
N HIS A 301 1.75 11.06 12.18
CA HIS A 301 2.58 11.44 11.03
C HIS A 301 2.35 12.88 10.55
N ASN A 302 1.42 13.62 11.16
CA ASN A 302 1.05 14.98 10.73
C ASN A 302 0.65 15.03 9.23
N LEU A 303 -0.01 13.96 8.77
CA LEU A 303 -0.49 13.81 7.40
C LEU A 303 -2.00 13.89 7.38
N LEU A 304 -2.55 14.60 6.39
CA LEU A 304 -3.96 14.68 6.12
C LEU A 304 -4.30 13.87 4.88
N TRP A 305 -5.25 12.95 5.03
CA TRP A 305 -5.82 12.23 3.90
C TRP A 305 -6.99 13.02 3.30
N THR A 306 -6.87 13.33 2.01
CA THR A 306 -7.87 14.07 1.24
C THR A 306 -8.36 13.19 0.10
N PRO A 307 -9.52 12.52 0.24
CA PRO A 307 -9.98 11.62 -0.81
C PRO A 307 -10.16 12.38 -2.12
N ALA A 308 -9.56 11.84 -3.19
CA ALA A 308 -9.85 12.26 -4.55
C ALA A 308 -11.25 11.78 -4.92
N ILE A 309 -12.26 12.61 -4.63
CA ILE A 309 -13.64 12.37 -5.06
C ILE A 309 -13.80 13.02 -6.42
N VAL A 310 -13.77 12.22 -7.48
CA VAL A 310 -14.14 12.68 -8.82
C VAL A 310 -15.65 12.57 -8.94
N THR A 311 -16.36 13.65 -8.61
CA THR A 311 -17.77 13.81 -8.95
C THR A 311 -17.85 14.32 -10.38
N SER A 312 -18.10 13.42 -11.34
CA SER A 312 -18.52 13.85 -12.68
C SER A 312 -19.95 13.37 -12.90
N CYS A 313 -20.74 14.16 -13.62
CA CYS A 313 -22.12 13.81 -13.99
C CYS A 313 -22.17 12.51 -14.82
N ASP A 314 -21.12 12.24 -15.61
CA ASP A 314 -21.13 11.19 -16.64
C ASP A 314 -20.35 9.92 -16.26
N THR A 315 -19.47 9.97 -15.25
CA THR A 315 -18.80 8.78 -14.72
C THR A 315 -19.12 8.58 -13.25
N PRO A 316 -19.44 7.32 -12.83
CA PRO A 316 -19.78 7.03 -11.45
C PRO A 316 -18.67 7.53 -10.53
N CYS A 317 -19.04 8.26 -9.48
CA CYS A 317 -18.11 8.85 -8.52
C CYS A 317 -17.01 7.86 -8.17
N LYS A 318 -15.80 8.09 -8.69
CA LYS A 318 -14.70 7.16 -8.44
C LYS A 318 -14.12 7.51 -7.08
N MET A 319 -14.59 6.79 -6.07
CA MET A 319 -14.02 6.87 -4.74
C MET A 319 -12.67 6.14 -4.77
N MET A 320 -11.59 6.91 -4.64
CA MET A 320 -10.21 6.42 -4.71
C MET A 320 -9.80 5.77 -3.39
N ILE A 321 -10.52 4.72 -3.00
CA ILE A 321 -10.19 3.86 -1.86
C ILE A 321 -10.00 2.45 -2.39
N GLY A 322 -8.81 1.90 -2.12
CA GLY A 322 -8.48 0.52 -2.45
C GLY A 322 -9.15 -0.45 -1.49
N VAL A 323 -9.59 -1.59 -2.01
CA VAL A 323 -10.06 -2.74 -1.22
C VAL A 323 -9.22 -3.95 -1.54
N ASP A 324 -8.71 -4.62 -0.52
CA ASP A 324 -7.93 -5.84 -0.69
C ASP A 324 -8.79 -7.06 -1.02
N GLU A 325 -8.18 -8.22 -1.21
CA GLU A 325 -8.89 -9.46 -1.54
C GLU A 325 -9.84 -9.93 -0.40
N CYS A 326 -9.62 -9.46 0.82
CA CYS A 326 -10.44 -9.75 2.00
C CYS A 326 -11.59 -8.75 2.18
N GLY A 327 -11.66 -7.70 1.36
CA GLY A 327 -12.68 -6.68 1.49
C GLY A 327 -12.34 -5.57 2.49
N GLU A 328 -11.06 -5.43 2.85
CA GLU A 328 -10.56 -4.43 3.80
C GLU A 328 -10.20 -3.10 3.11
N PRO A 329 -10.66 -1.94 3.62
CA PRO A 329 -10.35 -0.63 3.07
C PRO A 329 -8.90 -0.22 3.32
N GLN A 330 -8.25 0.36 2.31
CA GLN A 330 -6.94 0.99 2.45
C GLN A 330 -6.90 2.36 1.75
N ILE A 331 -6.43 3.38 2.48
CA ILE A 331 -6.27 4.76 2.01
C ILE A 331 -4.81 5.14 1.77
N GLY A 332 -4.55 6.25 1.09
CA GLY A 332 -3.18 6.77 0.92
C GLY A 332 -2.45 6.25 -0.33
N LEU A 333 -3.12 5.58 -1.26
CA LEU A 333 -2.46 5.02 -2.46
C LEU A 333 -2.32 6.05 -3.60
N PHE A 334 -3.25 7.00 -3.70
CA PHE A 334 -3.51 7.73 -4.95
C PHE A 334 -3.08 9.20 -4.89
N ASP A 335 -1.88 9.45 -4.38
CA ASP A 335 -1.35 10.81 -4.19
C ASP A 335 -2.30 11.71 -3.36
N ASP A 336 -3.02 11.09 -2.42
CA ASP A 336 -4.13 11.65 -1.63
C ASP A 336 -3.73 11.98 -0.18
N LEU A 337 -2.44 11.91 0.13
CA LEU A 337 -1.85 12.36 1.39
C LEU A 337 -1.14 13.70 1.22
N SER A 338 -1.31 14.57 2.20
CA SER A 338 -0.67 15.88 2.24
C SER A 338 -0.09 16.15 3.63
N GLU A 339 1.10 16.75 3.67
CA GLU A 339 1.67 17.23 4.93
C GLU A 339 0.84 18.40 5.46
N LEU A 340 0.50 18.37 6.74
CA LEU A 340 -0.13 19.49 7.41
C LEU A 340 0.92 20.59 7.65
N ARG A 341 1.07 21.50 6.67
CA ARG A 341 1.92 22.69 6.81
C ARG A 341 1.21 23.72 7.69
N GLU A 342 1.94 24.23 8.68
CA GLU A 342 1.58 25.30 9.64
C GLU A 342 0.08 25.67 9.74
N ALA A 343 -0.62 24.85 10.54
CA ALA A 343 -1.73 25.22 11.42
C ALA A 343 -3.12 25.55 10.83
N LYS A 344 -3.38 25.37 9.53
CA LYS A 344 -4.77 25.47 9.04
C LYS A 344 -5.29 24.13 8.54
N TRP A 345 -6.26 23.62 9.29
CA TRP A 345 -7.15 22.56 8.85
C TRP A 345 -7.76 22.96 7.51
N ASP A 346 -7.47 22.19 6.46
CA ASP A 346 -8.03 22.45 5.15
C ASP A 346 -9.53 22.09 5.18
N VAL A 347 -10.37 23.12 5.13
CA VAL A 347 -11.84 23.00 5.11
C VAL A 347 -12.28 22.13 3.94
N GLU A 348 -11.60 22.24 2.80
CA GLU A 348 -11.92 21.47 1.60
C GLU A 348 -11.60 19.99 1.80
N ALA A 349 -10.42 19.68 2.35
CA ALA A 349 -10.03 18.31 2.66
C ALA A 349 -10.99 17.64 3.65
N ALA A 350 -11.38 18.38 4.69
CA ALA A 350 -12.30 17.88 5.71
C ALA A 350 -13.72 17.66 5.13
N ALA A 351 -14.19 18.56 4.27
CA ALA A 351 -15.46 18.39 3.56
C ALA A 351 -15.44 17.20 2.59
N LYS A 352 -14.32 16.97 1.89
CA LYS A 352 -14.13 15.78 1.04
C LYS A 352 -14.12 14.49 1.87
N ASN A 353 -13.45 14.49 3.02
CA ASN A 353 -13.44 13.36 3.94
C ASN A 353 -14.87 13.02 4.42
N LEU A 354 -15.62 14.01 4.91
CA LEU A 354 -17.02 13.82 5.30
C LEU A 354 -17.90 13.33 4.12
N SER A 355 -17.71 13.90 2.94
CA SER A 355 -18.45 13.50 1.73
C SER A 355 -18.16 12.05 1.34
N CYS A 356 -16.93 11.58 1.54
CA CYS A 356 -16.55 10.19 1.32
C CYS A 356 -17.37 9.24 2.21
N HIS A 357 -17.44 9.53 3.50
CA HIS A 357 -18.22 8.73 4.46
C HIS A 357 -19.72 8.80 4.21
N LEU A 358 -20.23 9.97 3.84
CA LEU A 358 -21.63 10.12 3.42
C LEU A 358 -21.92 9.20 2.23
N ASN A 359 -21.07 9.18 1.20
CA ASN A 359 -21.25 8.30 0.05
C ASN A 359 -21.22 6.82 0.43
N ILE A 360 -20.31 6.38 1.31
CA ILE A 360 -20.28 5.00 1.82
C ILE A 360 -21.61 4.63 2.47
N MET A 361 -22.15 5.52 3.32
CA MET A 361 -23.42 5.28 4.00
C MET A 361 -24.61 5.29 3.05
N LEU A 362 -24.68 6.28 2.15
CA LEU A 362 -25.73 6.35 1.13
C LEU A 362 -25.76 5.06 0.30
N MET A 363 -24.60 4.55 -0.12
CA MET A 363 -24.54 3.28 -0.89
C MET A 363 -25.12 2.07 -0.14
N ALA A 364 -25.02 2.06 1.19
CA ALA A 364 -25.56 0.99 2.01
C ALA A 364 -27.07 1.11 2.25
N SER A 365 -27.55 2.35 2.26
CA SER A 365 -28.91 2.73 2.65
C SER A 365 -29.82 3.03 1.47
N LEU A 366 -29.29 3.14 0.25
CA LEU A 366 -30.09 3.22 -0.97
C LEU A 366 -30.98 1.98 -1.03
N SER A 367 -32.26 2.18 -0.71
CA SER A 367 -33.32 1.29 -1.13
C SER A 367 -33.45 1.35 -2.65
N GLU A 368 -34.02 0.31 -3.26
CA GLU A 368 -34.31 0.31 -4.71
C GLU A 368 -35.33 1.39 -5.13
N GLU A 369 -35.86 2.18 -4.18
CA GLU A 369 -36.80 3.27 -4.39
C GLU A 369 -36.09 4.55 -4.88
N VAL A 370 -35.33 4.42 -5.95
CA VAL A 370 -34.95 5.57 -6.78
C VAL A 370 -36.06 5.75 -7.80
N TYR A 371 -36.93 6.73 -7.56
CA TYR A 371 -37.95 7.09 -8.52
C TYR A 371 -37.39 8.16 -9.44
N GLU A 372 -37.26 7.83 -10.71
CA GLU A 372 -36.85 8.75 -11.75
C GLU A 372 -37.79 8.62 -12.93
N THR A 373 -38.71 9.57 -13.08
CA THR A 373 -39.54 9.66 -14.28
C THR A 373 -39.76 11.11 -14.68
N ALA A 374 -39.97 11.33 -15.98
CA ALA A 374 -40.64 12.53 -16.44
C ALA A 374 -42.10 12.43 -15.97
N THR A 375 -42.58 13.47 -15.31
CA THR A 375 -43.92 13.48 -14.70
C THR A 375 -44.87 14.32 -15.54
N ASP A 376 -46.17 14.05 -15.51
CA ASP A 376 -47.14 14.96 -16.15
C ASP A 376 -47.26 16.27 -15.36
N SER A 377 -47.05 16.19 -14.03
CA SER A 377 -46.96 17.31 -13.10
C SER A 377 -46.04 16.92 -11.95
N VAL A 378 -45.21 17.85 -11.47
CA VAL A 378 -44.33 17.63 -10.31
C VAL A 378 -45.14 17.33 -9.04
N GLU A 379 -46.29 17.96 -8.86
CA GLU A 379 -47.16 17.78 -7.69
C GLU A 379 -47.68 16.35 -7.53
N GLN A 380 -48.02 15.71 -8.65
CA GLN A 380 -48.60 14.36 -8.64
C GLN A 380 -47.55 13.25 -8.50
N PHE A 381 -46.26 13.59 -8.50
CA PHE A 381 -45.19 12.61 -8.46
C PHE A 381 -45.20 11.79 -7.17
N HIS A 382 -45.16 10.46 -7.34
CA HIS A 382 -45.16 9.47 -6.25
C HIS A 382 -46.26 9.72 -5.23
N GLU A 383 -47.52 9.72 -5.67
CA GLU A 383 -48.69 9.91 -4.80
C GLU A 383 -48.63 11.21 -3.97
N GLY A 384 -48.13 12.29 -4.57
CA GLY A 384 -48.00 13.58 -3.90
C GLY A 384 -46.90 13.62 -2.83
N ARG A 385 -45.91 12.71 -2.88
CA ARG A 385 -44.77 12.73 -1.94
C ARG A 385 -43.96 14.02 -2.07
N VAL A 386 -43.74 14.53 -3.30
CA VAL A 386 -43.05 15.81 -3.51
C VAL A 386 -43.78 16.95 -2.82
N HIS A 387 -45.10 17.03 -3.03
CA HIS A 387 -45.96 18.02 -2.38
C HIS A 387 -45.82 17.94 -0.86
N ARG A 388 -45.90 16.74 -0.27
CA ARG A 388 -45.75 16.56 1.19
C ARG A 388 -44.40 17.02 1.71
N ILE A 389 -43.31 16.71 1.01
CA ILE A 389 -41.95 17.14 1.39
C ILE A 389 -41.86 18.66 1.33
N ILE A 390 -42.31 19.28 0.24
CA ILE A 390 -42.20 20.73 0.05
C ILE A 390 -43.10 21.47 1.04
N THR A 391 -44.35 21.05 1.22
CA THR A 391 -45.29 21.66 2.17
C THR A 391 -44.78 21.59 3.60
N ALA A 392 -44.09 20.51 4.00
CA ALA A 392 -43.44 20.40 5.31
C ALA A 392 -42.27 21.37 5.52
N LEU A 393 -41.79 22.04 4.46
CA LEU A 393 -40.64 22.94 4.47
C LEU A 393 -41.01 24.39 4.15
N ILE A 394 -42.22 24.66 3.70
CA ILE A 394 -42.65 26.01 3.32
C ILE A 394 -42.55 26.99 4.50
N ASP A 395 -42.91 26.55 5.71
CA ASP A 395 -42.87 27.40 6.90
C ASP A 395 -41.43 27.81 7.27
N ASP A 396 -40.46 26.91 7.05
CA ASP A 396 -39.04 27.17 7.29
C ASP A 396 -38.39 27.97 6.17
N PHE A 397 -38.93 27.89 4.94
CA PHE A 397 -38.37 28.49 3.74
C PHE A 397 -39.45 29.17 2.88
N PRO A 398 -39.88 30.42 3.19
CA PRO A 398 -40.99 31.06 2.50
C PRO A 398 -40.80 31.21 0.98
N ILE A 399 -39.57 31.36 0.50
CA ILE A 399 -39.28 31.41 -0.95
C ILE A 399 -39.51 30.07 -1.64
N LEU A 400 -39.45 28.95 -0.91
CA LEU A 400 -39.79 27.63 -1.43
C LEU A 400 -41.25 27.56 -1.86
N GLN A 401 -42.16 28.29 -1.19
CA GLN A 401 -43.54 28.39 -1.64
C GLN A 401 -43.64 29.03 -3.03
N GLN A 402 -42.92 30.13 -3.27
CA GLN A 402 -42.93 30.80 -4.58
C GLN A 402 -42.33 29.92 -5.67
N LEU A 403 -41.22 29.24 -5.36
CA LEU A 403 -40.63 28.25 -6.26
C LEU A 403 -41.61 27.10 -6.54
N TRP A 404 -42.32 26.63 -5.51
CA TRP A 404 -43.26 25.54 -5.64
C TRP A 404 -44.44 25.89 -6.55
N GLU A 405 -45.03 27.07 -6.39
CA GLU A 405 -46.11 27.54 -7.27
C GLU A 405 -45.69 27.58 -8.75
N VAL A 406 -44.42 27.89 -9.02
CA VAL A 406 -43.86 27.89 -10.38
C VAL A 406 -43.62 26.48 -10.90
N LEU A 407 -43.18 25.55 -10.05
CA LEU A 407 -42.74 24.20 -10.44
C LEU A 407 -43.84 23.14 -10.43
N ARG A 408 -44.88 23.26 -9.58
CA ARG A 408 -45.80 22.15 -9.26
C ARG A 408 -46.58 21.60 -10.45
N ASP A 409 -46.94 22.47 -11.40
CA ASP A 409 -47.76 22.14 -12.58
C ASP A 409 -46.90 21.82 -13.82
N GLN A 410 -45.57 21.80 -13.67
CA GLN A 410 -44.65 21.58 -14.78
C GLN A 410 -44.40 20.09 -15.01
N GLN A 411 -44.15 19.72 -16.27
CA GLN A 411 -43.66 18.40 -16.66
C GLN A 411 -42.13 18.39 -16.59
N LEU A 412 -41.60 18.02 -15.43
CA LEU A 412 -40.16 17.99 -15.15
C LEU A 412 -39.70 16.59 -14.78
N ARG A 413 -38.39 16.36 -14.90
CA ARG A 413 -37.76 15.15 -14.36
C ARG A 413 -37.58 15.35 -12.86
N VAL A 414 -38.18 14.46 -12.08
CA VAL A 414 -38.09 14.47 -10.62
C VAL A 414 -37.36 13.21 -10.16
N TYR A 415 -36.42 13.41 -9.24
CA TYR A 415 -35.69 12.35 -8.56
C TYR A 415 -36.01 12.42 -7.07
N ILE A 416 -36.44 11.31 -6.49
CA ILE A 416 -36.50 11.14 -5.03
C ILE A 416 -35.67 9.91 -4.68
N GLY A 417 -34.67 10.11 -3.83
CA GLY A 417 -33.96 9.04 -3.14
C GLY A 417 -34.23 9.09 -1.65
N VAL A 418 -34.49 7.94 -1.04
CA VAL A 418 -34.72 7.81 0.40
C VAL A 418 -33.69 6.83 0.94
N CYS A 419 -32.94 7.27 1.95
CA CYS A 419 -31.98 6.44 2.64
C CYS A 419 -32.46 6.26 4.09
N SER A 420 -32.87 5.04 4.44
CA SER A 420 -33.35 4.73 5.79
C SER A 420 -32.34 3.81 6.47
N VAL A 421 -31.89 4.21 7.66
CA VAL A 421 -30.95 3.46 8.49
C VAL A 421 -31.63 3.06 9.78
N PRO A 422 -31.61 1.77 10.18
CA PRO A 422 -32.10 1.37 11.48
C PRO A 422 -31.27 2.03 12.59
N PRO A 423 -31.84 2.29 13.77
CA PRO A 423 -31.11 2.89 14.85
C PRO A 423 -30.02 1.91 15.31
N LEU A 424 -28.82 2.43 15.44
CA LEU A 424 -27.64 1.63 15.77
C LEU A 424 -27.33 1.64 17.27
N THR A 425 -28.11 2.35 18.07
CA THR A 425 -27.96 2.43 19.53
C THR A 425 -27.93 1.02 20.13
N GLY A 426 -26.85 0.70 20.85
CA GLY A 426 -26.67 -0.62 21.47
C GLY A 426 -26.31 -1.75 20.50
N THR A 427 -26.10 -1.47 19.20
CA THR A 427 -25.63 -2.47 18.25
C THR A 427 -24.12 -2.65 18.38
N THR A 428 -23.68 -3.88 18.66
CA THR A 428 -22.25 -4.22 18.69
C THR A 428 -21.67 -4.19 17.29
N ILE A 429 -20.69 -3.33 17.06
CA ILE A 429 -19.94 -3.26 15.81
C ILE A 429 -18.75 -4.20 15.94
N PRO A 430 -18.46 -5.04 14.93
CA PRO A 430 -17.40 -6.04 14.99
C PRO A 430 -16.02 -5.41 14.78
N LEU A 431 -15.66 -4.43 15.61
CA LEU A 431 -14.39 -3.72 15.61
C LEU A 431 -13.86 -3.55 17.03
N PRO A 432 -12.53 -3.41 17.20
CA PRO A 432 -11.96 -3.02 18.48
C PRO A 432 -12.54 -1.68 18.98
N LYS A 433 -12.76 -1.57 20.30
CA LYS A 433 -13.28 -0.33 20.91
C LYS A 433 -12.38 0.88 20.64
N SER A 434 -11.06 0.67 20.60
CA SER A 434 -10.09 1.72 20.28
C SER A 434 -10.27 2.28 18.88
N THR A 435 -10.47 1.42 17.87
CA THR A 435 -10.72 1.84 16.48
C THR A 435 -11.99 2.69 16.38
N ILE A 436 -13.07 2.29 17.05
CA ILE A 436 -14.33 3.06 17.09
C ILE A 436 -14.09 4.42 17.77
N LEU A 437 -13.40 4.45 18.91
CA LEU A 437 -13.14 5.68 19.67
C LEU A 437 -12.30 6.66 18.86
N HIS A 438 -11.17 6.24 18.29
CA HIS A 438 -10.31 7.09 17.47
C HIS A 438 -11.05 7.63 16.24
N ALA A 439 -11.85 6.79 15.60
CA ALA A 439 -12.66 7.19 14.46
C ALA A 439 -13.70 8.26 14.83
N GLN A 440 -14.38 8.10 15.98
CA GLN A 440 -15.35 9.08 16.48
C GLN A 440 -14.69 10.39 16.91
N GLU A 441 -13.53 10.32 17.57
CA GLU A 441 -12.73 11.49 17.94
C GLU A 441 -12.31 12.30 16.70
N TYR A 442 -11.75 11.63 15.69
CA TYR A 442 -11.38 12.27 14.43
C TYR A 442 -12.59 12.86 13.72
N PHE A 443 -13.70 12.11 13.68
CA PHE A 443 -14.95 12.59 13.09
C PHE A 443 -15.47 13.86 13.78
N GLU A 444 -15.48 13.91 15.12
CA GLU A 444 -15.91 15.10 15.85
C GLU A 444 -14.95 16.29 15.66
N GLU A 445 -13.64 16.03 15.50
CA GLU A 445 -12.64 17.06 15.19
C GLU A 445 -12.89 17.68 13.81
N ILE A 446 -13.05 16.86 12.76
CA ILE A 446 -13.37 17.36 11.41
C ILE A 446 -14.73 18.06 11.37
N TRP A 447 -15.70 17.55 12.12
CA TRP A 447 -17.05 18.10 12.23
C TRP A 447 -17.07 19.46 12.93
N SER A 448 -16.38 19.57 14.07
CA SER A 448 -16.36 20.77 14.91
C SER A 448 -15.41 21.84 14.38
N GLY A 449 -14.53 21.48 13.45
CA GLY A 449 -13.61 22.38 12.77
C GLY A 449 -14.29 23.44 11.88
N PRO A 450 -13.53 24.06 10.97
CA PRO A 450 -13.97 25.22 10.18
C PRO A 450 -15.18 24.98 9.26
N ILE A 451 -15.61 23.72 9.07
CA ILE A 451 -16.79 23.32 8.29
C ILE A 451 -18.09 23.86 8.90
N ARG A 452 -18.12 24.15 10.22
CA ARG A 452 -19.29 24.78 10.88
C ARG A 452 -19.72 26.10 10.22
N SER A 453 -18.89 26.74 9.40
CA SER A 453 -19.18 28.03 8.75
C SER A 453 -20.19 27.99 7.59
N GLY A 454 -20.76 26.82 7.22
CA GLY A 454 -21.94 26.76 6.35
C GLY A 454 -21.98 25.65 5.31
N THR A 455 -21.00 24.74 5.29
CA THR A 455 -20.92 23.66 4.30
C THR A 455 -21.53 22.33 4.76
N CYS A 456 -21.78 22.14 6.07
CA CYS A 456 -22.50 20.97 6.58
C CYS A 456 -24.02 21.07 6.31
N GLY A 457 -24.54 20.21 5.43
CA GLY A 457 -25.98 20.04 5.21
C GLY A 457 -26.63 18.94 6.09
N PRO A 458 -27.94 18.70 5.97
CA PRO A 458 -28.67 17.67 6.72
C PRO A 458 -28.15 16.26 6.49
N SER A 459 -27.64 15.98 5.29
CA SER A 459 -26.96 14.72 4.99
C SER A 459 -25.75 14.48 5.89
N HIS A 460 -25.03 15.54 6.25
CA HIS A 460 -23.89 15.48 7.17
C HIS A 460 -24.37 15.29 8.62
N LEU A 461 -25.49 15.92 9.02
CA LEU A 461 -26.08 15.69 10.35
C LEU A 461 -26.56 14.25 10.49
N TRP A 462 -27.25 13.72 9.47
CA TRP A 462 -27.65 12.32 9.39
C TRP A 462 -26.43 11.37 9.53
N LEU A 463 -25.35 11.66 8.80
CA LEU A 463 -24.09 10.92 8.94
C LEU A 463 -23.52 11.00 10.36
N ARG A 464 -23.53 12.18 10.99
CA ARG A 464 -23.08 12.38 12.38
C ARG A 464 -23.86 11.51 13.35
N HIS A 465 -25.18 11.47 13.26
CA HIS A 465 -26.01 10.63 14.13
C HIS A 465 -25.65 9.15 14.00
N ILE A 466 -25.40 8.68 12.79
CA ILE A 466 -25.01 7.30 12.51
C ILE A 466 -23.63 6.97 13.09
N LEU A 467 -22.60 7.78 12.78
CA LEU A 467 -21.23 7.52 13.21
C LEU A 467 -21.04 7.65 14.72
N LEU A 468 -21.78 8.54 15.37
CA LEU A 468 -21.75 8.70 16.82
C LEU A 468 -22.70 7.76 17.56
N GLN A 469 -23.49 6.95 16.85
CA GLN A 469 -24.48 6.03 17.41
C GLN A 469 -25.41 6.72 18.43
N GLN A 470 -25.77 7.98 18.14
CA GLN A 470 -26.60 8.77 19.03
C GLN A 470 -28.05 8.28 18.99
N SER A 471 -28.69 8.22 20.16
CA SER A 471 -30.10 7.87 20.28
C SER A 471 -30.97 9.04 19.82
N GLY A 472 -31.36 9.01 18.54
CA GLY A 472 -32.28 9.97 17.94
C GLY A 472 -31.62 11.23 17.37
N LEU A 473 -32.38 11.92 16.51
CA LEU A 473 -32.08 13.27 16.04
C LEU A 473 -32.61 14.26 17.08
N GLU A 474 -31.76 15.14 17.62
CA GLU A 474 -32.18 16.19 18.58
C GLU A 474 -33.18 17.17 17.96
N SER A 475 -33.15 17.30 16.63
CA SER A 475 -34.13 18.02 15.82
C SER A 475 -34.16 17.44 14.41
N ASN A 476 -35.35 17.42 13.77
CA ASN A 476 -35.43 17.14 12.34
C ASN A 476 -34.69 18.27 11.60
N GLY A 477 -33.72 17.90 10.77
CA GLY A 477 -32.92 18.85 10.01
C GLY A 477 -33.37 18.90 8.55
N SER A 478 -33.58 20.10 8.02
CA SER A 478 -33.98 20.30 6.63
C SER A 478 -33.09 21.34 5.96
N LEU A 479 -32.80 21.15 4.66
CA LEU A 479 -32.03 22.07 3.85
C LEU A 479 -32.51 22.02 2.41
N ALA A 480 -32.80 23.18 1.86
CA ALA A 480 -33.10 23.36 0.46
C ALA A 480 -32.01 24.22 -0.20
N TYR A 481 -31.64 23.88 -1.43
CA TYR A 481 -30.69 24.63 -2.23
C TYR A 481 -31.05 24.54 -3.72
N VAL A 482 -30.74 25.58 -4.47
CA VAL A 482 -30.77 25.54 -5.93
C VAL A 482 -29.34 25.38 -6.41
N THR A 483 -29.08 24.39 -7.26
CA THR A 483 -27.76 24.07 -7.78
C THR A 483 -27.85 23.65 -9.22
N ASP A 484 -26.73 23.69 -9.93
CA ASP A 484 -26.56 22.93 -11.16
C ASP A 484 -26.63 21.43 -10.80
N VAL A 485 -27.59 20.70 -11.38
CA VAL A 485 -27.88 19.30 -11.03
C VAL A 485 -27.19 18.35 -12.01
N ASP A 486 -27.23 18.69 -13.30
CA ASP A 486 -26.65 17.95 -14.43
C ASP A 486 -26.08 18.93 -15.47
N VAL A 487 -25.27 18.44 -16.41
CA VAL A 487 -24.80 19.22 -17.56
C VAL A 487 -26.02 19.70 -18.37
N GLY A 488 -26.30 21.01 -18.33
CA GLY A 488 -27.45 21.60 -19.04
C GLY A 488 -28.76 21.65 -18.24
N ALA A 489 -28.75 21.37 -16.94
CA ALA A 489 -29.93 21.55 -16.08
C ALA A 489 -29.57 22.13 -14.71
N ASN A 490 -30.30 23.19 -14.35
CA ASN A 490 -30.34 23.64 -12.97
C ASN A 490 -31.33 22.75 -12.22
N GLY A 491 -31.36 22.80 -10.90
CA GLY A 491 -32.39 22.11 -10.18
C GLY A 491 -32.51 22.50 -8.73
N LEU A 492 -33.73 22.35 -8.25
CA LEU A 492 -34.06 22.50 -6.84
C LEU A 492 -33.75 21.17 -6.16
N ARG A 493 -32.77 21.18 -5.25
CA ARG A 493 -32.41 20.03 -4.44
C ARG A 493 -32.79 20.28 -2.98
N ILE A 494 -33.41 19.29 -2.37
CA ILE A 494 -33.88 19.34 -0.99
C ILE A 494 -33.37 18.10 -0.28
N PHE A 495 -32.61 18.31 0.78
CA PHE A 495 -32.26 17.28 1.75
C PHE A 495 -33.10 17.44 3.00
N ARG A 496 -33.67 16.35 3.46
CA ARG A 496 -34.39 16.29 4.72
C ARG A 496 -33.93 15.09 5.51
N SER A 497 -33.51 15.30 6.74
CA SER A 497 -33.20 14.25 7.70
C SER A 497 -34.30 14.20 8.75
N SER A 498 -34.86 13.02 9.00
CA SER A 498 -35.90 12.83 10.02
C SER A 498 -35.70 11.53 10.77
N ALA A 499 -36.09 11.51 12.05
CA ALA A 499 -36.25 10.27 12.81
C ALA A 499 -37.72 9.85 12.74
N ARG A 500 -38.02 8.68 12.17
CA ARG A 500 -39.38 8.15 12.03
C ARG A 500 -39.41 6.68 12.42
N ASP A 501 -40.30 6.30 13.33
CA ASP A 501 -40.57 4.89 13.67
C ASP A 501 -39.28 4.10 13.93
N GLU A 502 -38.40 4.68 14.74
CA GLU A 502 -37.05 4.18 15.08
C GLU A 502 -35.99 4.30 13.95
N LEU A 503 -36.38 4.54 12.69
CA LEU A 503 -35.45 4.73 11.57
C LEU A 503 -34.92 6.17 11.49
N LEU A 504 -33.66 6.31 11.08
CA LEU A 504 -33.07 7.57 10.64
C LEU A 504 -33.17 7.65 9.12
N GLU A 505 -34.03 8.54 8.63
CA GLU A 505 -34.27 8.73 7.20
C GLU A 505 -33.56 9.97 6.69
N LEU A 506 -32.99 9.86 5.49
CA LEU A 506 -32.47 10.97 4.69
C LEU A 506 -33.17 10.94 3.34
N GLU A 507 -34.04 11.92 3.12
CA GLU A 507 -34.71 12.15 1.84
C GLU A 507 -33.88 13.13 1.01
N ASN A 508 -33.63 12.80 -0.25
CA ASN A 508 -33.01 13.64 -1.26
C ASN A 508 -33.97 13.79 -2.44
N LEU A 509 -34.61 14.96 -2.52
CA LEU A 509 -35.47 15.34 -3.64
C LEU A 509 -34.67 16.25 -4.58
N SER A 510 -34.68 15.95 -5.88
CA SER A 510 -34.12 16.80 -6.92
C SER A 510 -35.16 17.01 -8.03
N ILE A 511 -35.44 18.27 -8.37
CA ILE A 511 -36.32 18.65 -9.49
C ILE A 511 -35.43 19.29 -10.56
N CYS A 512 -35.34 18.65 -11.73
CA CYS A 512 -34.49 19.11 -12.82
C CYS A 512 -35.21 20.20 -13.64
N ILE A 513 -34.59 21.36 -13.73
CA ILE A 513 -35.06 22.55 -14.45
C ILE A 513 -34.14 22.74 -15.66
N PRO A 514 -34.63 22.54 -16.89
CA PRO A 514 -33.80 22.66 -18.10
C PRO A 514 -33.14 24.04 -18.19
N GLN A 515 -31.82 24.09 -18.36
CA GLN A 515 -31.07 25.35 -18.41
C GLN A 515 -31.49 26.19 -19.62
N GLY A 516 -31.65 27.49 -19.42
CA GLY A 516 -32.08 28.43 -20.48
C GLY A 516 -33.57 28.35 -20.84
N SER A 517 -34.35 27.50 -20.17
CA SER A 517 -35.81 27.52 -20.28
C SER A 517 -36.41 28.79 -19.68
N HIS A 518 -37.65 29.12 -20.04
CA HIS A 518 -38.40 30.18 -19.37
C HIS A 518 -38.53 29.92 -17.86
N LEU A 519 -38.68 28.63 -17.49
CA LEU A 519 -38.76 28.20 -16.10
C LEU A 519 -37.46 28.48 -15.33
N ASP A 520 -36.31 28.21 -15.95
CA ASP A 520 -35.00 28.54 -15.39
C ASP A 520 -34.85 30.05 -15.16
N ALA A 521 -35.19 30.86 -16.17
CA ALA A 521 -35.16 32.31 -16.04
C ALA A 521 -36.05 32.82 -14.89
N GLU A 522 -37.24 32.23 -14.72
CA GLU A 522 -38.17 32.59 -13.65
C GLU A 522 -37.66 32.17 -12.27
N VAL A 523 -37.10 30.97 -12.13
CA VAL A 523 -36.49 30.49 -10.88
C VAL A 523 -35.29 31.36 -10.50
N ARG A 524 -34.41 31.68 -11.47
CA ARG A 524 -33.29 32.62 -11.27
C ARG A 524 -33.79 34.00 -10.85
N ARG A 525 -34.86 34.51 -11.46
CA ARG A 525 -35.48 35.80 -11.11
C ARG A 525 -36.01 35.80 -9.67
N LEU A 526 -36.72 34.76 -9.25
CA LEU A 526 -37.24 34.62 -7.88
C LEU A 526 -36.12 34.61 -6.84
N LEU A 527 -35.00 33.97 -7.16
CA LEU A 527 -33.81 33.89 -6.32
C LEU A 527 -32.88 35.11 -6.43
N GLY A 528 -33.18 36.07 -7.31
CA GLY A 528 -32.34 37.25 -7.53
C GLY A 528 -30.98 36.94 -8.18
N LEU A 529 -30.91 35.90 -9.01
CA LEU A 529 -29.66 35.41 -9.59
C LEU A 529 -29.40 36.02 -10.97
N HIS A 530 -28.13 36.27 -11.24
CA HIS A 530 -27.71 36.66 -12.57
C HIS A 530 -27.94 35.49 -13.57
N PRO A 531 -28.36 35.76 -14.82
CA PRO A 531 -28.55 34.70 -15.83
C PRO A 531 -27.31 33.85 -16.09
N ALA A 532 -26.12 34.41 -15.90
CA ALA A 532 -24.83 33.72 -16.01
C ALA A 532 -24.28 33.18 -14.68
N PHE A 533 -25.09 33.13 -13.61
CA PHE A 533 -24.67 32.51 -12.36
C PHE A 533 -24.47 31.00 -12.56
N GLU A 534 -23.30 30.51 -12.18
CA GLU A 534 -22.93 29.09 -12.09
C GLU A 534 -22.59 28.80 -10.63
N GLY A 535 -23.14 27.72 -10.08
CA GLY A 535 -22.91 27.33 -8.68
C GLY A 535 -24.16 26.91 -7.91
N SER A 536 -24.05 26.95 -6.58
CA SER A 536 -25.12 26.53 -5.68
C SER A 536 -25.49 27.62 -4.67
N ILE A 537 -26.79 27.73 -4.37
CA ILE A 537 -27.33 28.72 -3.44
C ILE A 537 -28.25 28.04 -2.46
N LYS A 538 -27.92 28.23 -1.18
CA LYS A 538 -28.70 27.75 -0.05
C LYS A 538 -29.92 28.64 0.19
N ILE A 539 -31.10 28.04 0.30
CA ILE A 539 -32.41 28.74 0.36
C ILE A 539 -32.69 29.39 1.74
N ASP A 540 -31.85 29.14 2.74
CA ASP A 540 -31.89 29.68 4.12
C ASP A 540 -31.68 31.21 4.20
N ARG A 541 -30.97 31.83 3.24
CA ARG A 541 -30.33 33.14 3.43
C ARG A 541 -30.50 34.19 2.33
N ILE A 542 -31.64 34.26 1.65
CA ILE A 542 -31.95 35.51 0.91
C ILE A 542 -32.48 36.57 1.89
N SER A 543 -31.65 36.97 2.85
CA SER A 543 -31.74 38.32 3.39
C SER A 543 -31.32 39.23 2.25
N ARG A 544 -32.24 40.05 1.72
CA ARG A 544 -31.93 41.05 0.70
C ARG A 544 -30.78 41.93 1.18
N CYS A 545 -29.54 41.61 0.82
CA CYS A 545 -28.48 42.61 0.79
C CYS A 545 -28.91 43.57 -0.33
N GLY A 546 -29.42 44.73 0.08
CA GLY A 546 -29.67 45.83 -0.84
C GLY A 546 -28.40 46.13 -1.63
N VAL A 547 -28.58 46.24 -2.94
CA VAL A 547 -27.58 46.79 -3.87
C VAL A 547 -27.12 48.17 -3.39
#